data_AF-A0A1E2SJF5-F1
#
_entry.id   AF-A0A1E2SJF5-F1
#
_cell.length_a   1.000
_cell.length_b   1.000
_cell.length_c   1.000
_cell.angle_alpha   90.00
_cell.angle_beta   90.00
_cell.angle_gamma   90.00
#
_symmetry.space_group_name_H-M   'P 1'
#
loop_
_entity.id
_entity.type
_entity.pdbx_description
1 polymer ?
#
loop_
_entity_poly.entity_id
_entity_poly.type
_entity_poly.pdbx_seq_one_letter_code
_entity_poly.pdbx_strand_id
1 'polypeptide(L)'
;MNGDVMGGGVVVALAAALWLAYLVPLWLRRREYLATERNAVRLQQTLRILAETAELPDEVRLEATAKTVAEQQRVLRRAEDKRAATARAEAAAIARREQALADERRRAAGGAERVAAEAIAVERASRAAAAQRANALAAATSRPVLSPQRRRRLRRSRALTTLVLVAGVVGAAGGIPALFATGAWALPVLSLAIVVAALWTLGRLARPAAAHPPASPRIPVAPATQALYDDAQHDLPVQERLRQSWTPRPLPKPLHLSPGTVAAAAMASVDAATELRRTAARAEFDRRSVEAPPPPVPLRPRPAEAIAAAPTVPVSAGPSRYATMGIVETDAHDALDLDAVLRRRRAAS
;
A
#
# COMPACT_ATOMS: atom_id res chain seq x y z
N MET A 1 -44.92 26.37 54.41
CA MET A 1 -45.22 25.70 53.12
C MET A 1 -44.39 24.42 52.99
N ASN A 2 -44.67 23.41 53.83
CA ASN A 2 -44.03 22.08 53.80
C ASN A 2 -44.99 21.06 54.44
N GLY A 3 -45.99 20.58 53.71
CA GLY A 3 -46.98 19.64 54.25
C GLY A 3 -47.75 18.79 53.23
N ASP A 4 -47.85 19.24 51.97
CA ASP A 4 -48.78 18.62 51.00
C ASP A 4 -48.24 17.39 50.25
N VAL A 5 -46.91 17.16 50.27
CA VAL A 5 -46.29 16.10 49.45
C VAL A 5 -46.35 14.73 50.13
N MET A 6 -46.33 14.66 51.47
CA MET A 6 -46.49 13.40 52.21
C MET A 6 -47.95 12.92 52.27
N GLY A 7 -48.93 13.83 52.34
CA GLY A 7 -50.35 13.47 52.36
C GLY A 7 -50.85 12.98 50.99
N GLY A 8 -50.49 13.66 49.91
CA GLY A 8 -50.90 13.27 48.56
C GLY A 8 -50.38 11.89 48.13
N GLY A 9 -49.13 11.56 48.49
CA GLY A 9 -48.54 10.25 48.20
C GLY A 9 -49.26 9.09 48.88
N VAL A 10 -49.68 9.28 50.13
CA VAL A 10 -50.42 8.26 50.90
C VAL A 10 -51.83 8.05 50.31
N VAL A 11 -52.51 9.12 49.91
CA VAL A 11 -53.84 9.01 49.27
C VAL A 11 -53.75 8.29 47.92
N VAL A 12 -52.74 8.60 47.10
CA VAL A 12 -52.51 7.90 45.82
C VAL A 12 -52.13 6.44 46.04
N ALA A 13 -51.32 6.12 47.05
CA ALA A 13 -50.97 4.74 47.39
C ALA A 13 -52.19 3.93 47.86
N LEU A 14 -53.06 4.53 48.68
CA LEU A 14 -54.32 3.91 49.10
C LEU A 14 -55.29 3.71 47.92
N ALA A 15 -55.41 4.71 47.04
CA ALA A 15 -56.22 4.61 45.84
C ALA A 15 -55.71 3.52 44.88
N ALA A 16 -54.38 3.44 44.68
CA ALA A 16 -53.75 2.41 43.87
C ALA A 16 -53.90 1.02 44.47
N ALA A 17 -53.74 0.87 45.80
CA ALA A 17 -53.95 -0.39 46.50
C ALA A 17 -55.40 -0.87 46.39
N LEU A 18 -56.36 0.04 46.57
CA LEU A 18 -57.79 -0.25 46.41
C LEU A 18 -58.13 -0.64 44.97
N TRP A 19 -57.54 0.06 43.98
CA TRP A 19 -57.70 -0.28 42.57
C TRP A 19 -57.12 -1.65 42.24
N LEU A 20 -55.95 -1.99 42.77
CA LEU A 20 -55.32 -3.29 42.59
C LEU A 20 -56.13 -4.41 43.24
N ALA A 21 -56.63 -4.17 44.46
CA ALA A 21 -57.51 -5.10 45.17
C ALA A 21 -58.83 -5.35 44.43
N TYR A 22 -59.33 -4.37 43.69
CA TYR A 22 -60.51 -4.53 42.84
C TYR A 22 -60.19 -5.22 41.50
N LEU A 23 -59.08 -4.84 40.84
CA LEU A 23 -58.79 -5.28 39.49
C LEU A 23 -58.16 -6.68 39.41
N VAL A 24 -57.28 -7.02 40.37
CA VAL A 24 -56.56 -8.31 40.36
C VAL A 24 -57.53 -9.50 40.42
N PRO A 25 -58.55 -9.53 41.32
CA PRO A 25 -59.53 -10.63 41.35
C PRO A 25 -60.36 -10.71 40.07
N LEU A 26 -60.70 -9.58 39.47
CA LEU A 26 -61.49 -9.52 38.24
C LEU A 26 -60.69 -10.06 37.04
N TRP A 27 -59.39 -9.79 36.99
CA TRP A 27 -58.48 -10.29 35.95
C TRP A 27 -58.17 -11.77 36.11
N LEU A 28 -57.98 -12.24 37.34
CA LEU A 28 -57.75 -13.66 37.63
C LEU A 28 -58.98 -14.51 37.28
N ARG A 29 -60.19 -14.08 37.69
CA ARG A 29 -61.43 -14.79 37.32
C ARG A 29 -61.63 -14.86 35.81
N ARG A 30 -61.30 -13.78 35.07
CA ARG A 30 -61.40 -13.76 33.60
C ARG A 30 -60.36 -14.68 32.94
N ARG A 31 -59.15 -14.81 33.52
CA ARG A 31 -58.11 -15.73 33.05
C ARG A 31 -58.45 -17.20 33.34
N GLU A 32 -59.02 -17.48 34.50
CA GLU A 32 -59.49 -18.81 34.87
C GLU A 32 -60.63 -19.27 33.95
N TYR A 33 -61.60 -18.39 33.64
CA TYR A 33 -62.64 -18.65 32.65
C TYR A 33 -62.09 -18.94 31.25
N LEU A 34 -61.11 -18.16 30.77
CA LEU A 34 -60.50 -18.41 29.45
C LEU A 34 -59.68 -19.71 29.40
N ALA A 35 -59.10 -20.14 30.53
CA ALA A 35 -58.37 -21.41 30.61
C ALA A 35 -59.31 -22.61 30.61
N THR A 36 -60.44 -22.53 31.33
CA THR A 36 -61.44 -23.60 31.36
C THR A 36 -62.27 -23.65 30.07
N GLU A 37 -62.62 -22.51 29.48
CA GLU A 37 -63.26 -22.44 28.16
C GLU A 37 -62.37 -23.06 27.08
N ARG A 38 -61.06 -22.78 27.08
CA ARG A 38 -60.14 -23.40 26.10
C ARG A 38 -60.00 -24.90 26.30
N ASN A 39 -60.07 -25.38 27.54
CA ASN A 39 -60.01 -26.82 27.80
C ASN A 39 -61.33 -27.52 27.41
N ALA A 40 -62.47 -26.89 27.69
CA ALA A 40 -63.78 -27.36 27.27
C ALA A 40 -63.95 -27.32 25.73
N VAL A 41 -63.50 -26.26 25.07
CA VAL A 41 -63.50 -26.14 23.60
C VAL A 41 -62.57 -27.17 22.98
N ARG A 42 -61.38 -27.41 23.55
CA ARG A 42 -60.51 -28.49 23.07
C ARG A 42 -61.17 -29.85 23.22
N LEU A 43 -61.82 -30.14 24.34
CA LEU A 43 -62.49 -31.41 24.57
C LEU A 43 -63.72 -31.58 23.65
N GLN A 44 -64.55 -30.55 23.52
CA GLN A 44 -65.70 -30.57 22.61
C GLN A 44 -65.28 -30.65 21.15
N GLN A 45 -64.19 -29.99 20.77
CA GLN A 45 -63.63 -30.03 19.43
C GLN A 45 -62.92 -31.37 19.18
N THR A 46 -62.27 -31.98 20.17
CA THR A 46 -61.73 -33.35 20.03
C THR A 46 -62.83 -34.38 19.96
N LEU A 47 -63.91 -34.24 20.73
CA LEU A 47 -65.07 -35.13 20.66
C LEU A 47 -65.81 -34.97 19.33
N ARG A 48 -65.91 -33.74 18.82
CA ARG A 48 -66.49 -33.47 17.52
C ARG A 48 -65.62 -33.98 16.37
N ILE A 49 -64.30 -33.81 16.45
CA ILE A 49 -63.37 -34.38 15.48
C ILE A 49 -63.39 -35.91 15.55
N LEU A 50 -63.44 -36.51 16.75
CA LEU A 50 -63.58 -37.97 16.92
C LEU A 50 -64.92 -38.51 16.40
N ALA A 51 -65.99 -37.71 16.46
CA ALA A 51 -67.29 -38.06 15.88
C ALA A 51 -67.30 -37.86 14.35
N GLU A 52 -66.66 -36.79 13.85
CA GLU A 52 -66.56 -36.50 12.41
C GLU A 52 -65.55 -37.41 11.69
N THR A 53 -64.59 -38.02 12.39
CA THR A 53 -63.65 -39.00 11.81
C THR A 53 -64.21 -40.42 11.71
N ALA A 54 -65.41 -40.70 12.25
CA ALA A 54 -65.99 -42.05 12.27
C ALA A 54 -66.87 -42.38 11.05
N GLU A 55 -67.26 -41.39 10.22
CA GLU A 55 -68.28 -41.57 9.16
C GLU A 55 -67.78 -41.30 7.73
N LEU A 56 -66.57 -41.75 7.35
CA LEU A 56 -66.14 -41.71 5.94
C LEU A 56 -65.51 -43.04 5.48
N PRO A 57 -66.05 -43.68 4.42
CA PRO A 57 -65.51 -44.93 3.87
C PRO A 57 -64.11 -44.71 3.27
N ASP A 58 -63.21 -45.67 3.51
CA ASP A 58 -61.77 -45.57 3.23
C ASP A 58 -61.42 -45.31 1.75
N GLU A 59 -62.31 -45.66 0.83
CA GLU A 59 -62.11 -45.52 -0.61
C GLU A 59 -62.10 -44.05 -1.07
N VAL A 60 -62.92 -43.19 -0.47
CA VAL A 60 -62.95 -41.74 -0.80
C VAL A 60 -61.84 -40.98 -0.08
N ARG A 61 -61.37 -41.48 1.08
CA ARG A 61 -60.23 -40.90 1.82
C ARG A 61 -58.93 -41.01 1.04
N LEU A 62 -58.67 -42.12 0.36
CA LEU A 62 -57.43 -42.30 -0.41
C LEU A 62 -57.38 -41.36 -1.61
N GLU A 63 -58.50 -41.16 -2.31
CA GLU A 63 -58.57 -40.25 -3.45
C GLU A 63 -58.57 -38.77 -3.05
N ALA A 64 -59.27 -38.40 -1.97
CA ALA A 64 -59.24 -37.04 -1.43
C ALA A 64 -57.85 -36.69 -0.85
N THR A 65 -57.18 -37.64 -0.20
CA THR A 65 -55.82 -37.47 0.31
C THR A 65 -54.81 -37.37 -0.84
N ALA A 66 -54.93 -38.17 -1.90
CA ALA A 66 -54.05 -38.09 -3.06
C ALA A 66 -54.17 -36.73 -3.79
N LYS A 67 -55.40 -36.25 -4.03
CA LYS A 67 -55.63 -34.94 -4.65
C LYS A 67 -55.17 -33.77 -3.77
N THR A 68 -55.46 -33.80 -2.47
CA THR A 68 -55.02 -32.75 -1.54
C THR A 68 -53.50 -32.74 -1.35
N VAL A 69 -52.84 -33.90 -1.30
CA VAL A 69 -51.37 -33.99 -1.27
C VAL A 69 -50.76 -33.43 -2.55
N ALA A 70 -51.34 -33.72 -3.72
CA ALA A 70 -50.88 -33.14 -4.99
C ALA A 70 -51.03 -31.61 -5.04
N GLU A 71 -52.12 -31.06 -4.49
CA GLU A 71 -52.31 -29.61 -4.37
C GLU A 71 -51.33 -28.98 -3.37
N GLN A 72 -51.12 -29.60 -2.20
CA GLN A 72 -50.15 -29.12 -1.21
C GLN A 72 -48.72 -29.18 -1.75
N GLN A 73 -48.35 -30.24 -2.46
CA GLN A 73 -47.06 -30.35 -3.16
C GLN A 73 -46.90 -29.26 -4.22
N ARG A 74 -47.97 -28.93 -4.98
CA ARG A 74 -47.93 -27.81 -5.94
C ARG A 74 -47.75 -26.46 -5.25
N VAL A 75 -48.39 -26.24 -4.10
CA VAL A 75 -48.22 -25.00 -3.32
C VAL A 75 -46.80 -24.89 -2.76
N LEU A 76 -46.26 -25.98 -2.20
CA LEU A 76 -44.88 -26.03 -1.71
C LEU A 76 -43.86 -25.79 -2.82
N ARG A 77 -44.02 -26.46 -3.97
CA ARG A 77 -43.12 -26.28 -5.12
C ARG A 77 -43.16 -24.85 -5.66
N ARG A 78 -44.35 -24.24 -5.74
CA ARG A 78 -44.47 -22.81 -6.09
C ARG A 78 -43.80 -21.89 -5.06
N ALA A 79 -43.83 -22.23 -3.78
CA ALA A 79 -43.16 -21.46 -2.74
C ALA A 79 -41.63 -21.62 -2.81
N GLU A 80 -41.14 -22.83 -3.08
CA GLU A 80 -39.72 -23.12 -3.31
C GLU A 80 -39.20 -22.40 -4.57
N ASP A 81 -39.95 -22.45 -5.67
CA ASP A 81 -39.59 -21.75 -6.91
C ASP A 81 -39.51 -20.24 -6.69
N LYS A 82 -40.45 -19.66 -5.93
CA LYS A 82 -40.40 -18.24 -5.53
C LYS A 82 -39.17 -17.94 -4.66
N ARG A 83 -38.87 -18.78 -3.67
CA ARG A 83 -37.67 -18.62 -2.81
C ARG A 83 -36.37 -18.75 -3.60
N ALA A 84 -36.32 -19.68 -4.55
CA ALA A 84 -35.18 -19.86 -5.44
C ALA A 84 -35.02 -18.64 -6.38
N ALA A 85 -36.13 -18.09 -6.88
CA ALA A 85 -36.12 -16.88 -7.70
C ALA A 85 -35.64 -15.65 -6.91
N THR A 86 -36.09 -15.45 -5.67
CA THR A 86 -35.63 -14.35 -4.81
C THR A 86 -34.15 -14.52 -4.45
N ALA A 87 -33.71 -15.73 -4.09
CA ALA A 87 -32.31 -16.00 -3.77
C ALA A 87 -31.40 -15.75 -4.99
N ARG A 88 -31.82 -16.15 -6.21
CA ARG A 88 -31.09 -15.84 -7.45
C ARG A 88 -31.05 -14.34 -7.73
N ALA A 89 -32.13 -13.61 -7.49
CA ALA A 89 -32.18 -12.16 -7.68
C ALA A 89 -31.26 -11.43 -6.69
N GLU A 90 -31.25 -11.87 -5.43
CA GLU A 90 -30.34 -11.35 -4.39
C GLU A 90 -28.87 -11.64 -4.73
N ALA A 91 -28.55 -12.87 -5.13
CA ALA A 91 -27.20 -13.24 -5.56
C ALA A 91 -26.75 -12.40 -6.78
N ALA A 92 -27.63 -12.20 -7.76
CA ALA A 92 -27.34 -11.33 -8.90
C ALA A 92 -27.16 -9.86 -8.49
N ALA A 93 -27.91 -9.37 -7.51
CA ALA A 93 -27.75 -8.01 -6.99
C ALA A 93 -26.42 -7.84 -6.25
N ILE A 94 -25.99 -8.84 -5.47
CA ILE A 94 -24.68 -8.85 -4.80
C ILE A 94 -23.56 -8.85 -5.85
N ALA A 95 -23.63 -9.75 -6.84
CA ALA A 95 -22.63 -9.82 -7.90
C ALA A 95 -22.51 -8.50 -8.69
N ARG A 96 -23.63 -7.82 -8.99
CA ARG A 96 -23.61 -6.50 -9.63
C ARG A 96 -22.97 -5.42 -8.75
N ARG A 97 -23.21 -5.45 -7.43
CA ARG A 97 -22.56 -4.51 -6.49
C ARG A 97 -21.07 -4.75 -6.43
N GLU A 98 -20.63 -6.00 -6.39
CA GLU A 98 -19.21 -6.35 -6.42
C GLU A 98 -18.54 -5.90 -7.72
N GLN A 99 -19.21 -6.08 -8.86
CA GLN A 99 -18.74 -5.59 -10.16
C GLN A 99 -18.63 -4.08 -10.19
N ALA A 100 -19.64 -3.35 -9.70
CA ALA A 100 -19.59 -1.88 -9.62
C ALA A 100 -18.42 -1.39 -8.76
N LEU A 101 -18.19 -2.01 -7.59
CA LEU A 101 -17.06 -1.69 -6.72
C LEU A 101 -15.72 -2.03 -7.39
N ALA A 102 -15.65 -3.13 -8.14
CA ALA A 102 -14.45 -3.50 -8.89
C ALA A 102 -14.14 -2.48 -10.00
N ASP A 103 -15.16 -2.00 -10.70
CA ASP A 103 -15.03 -0.98 -11.74
C ASP A 103 -14.63 0.39 -11.16
N GLU A 104 -15.20 0.79 -10.02
CA GLU A 104 -14.79 1.99 -9.30
C GLU A 104 -13.33 1.91 -8.85
N ARG A 105 -12.91 0.76 -8.30
CA ARG A 105 -11.50 0.53 -7.94
C ARG A 105 -10.57 0.61 -9.14
N ARG A 106 -10.97 0.07 -10.30
CA ARG A 106 -10.18 0.18 -11.55
C ARG A 106 -10.06 1.63 -12.00
N ARG A 107 -11.14 2.41 -11.95
CA ARG A 107 -11.12 3.85 -12.29
C ARG A 107 -10.25 4.65 -11.32
N ALA A 108 -10.35 4.36 -10.02
CA ALA A 108 -9.53 4.99 -8.99
C ALA A 108 -8.04 4.66 -9.16
N ALA A 109 -7.71 3.39 -9.44
CA ALA A 109 -6.35 2.95 -9.72
C ALA A 109 -5.78 3.66 -10.97
N GLY A 110 -6.55 3.71 -12.07
CA GLY A 110 -6.13 4.43 -13.27
C GLY A 110 -5.96 5.94 -13.05
N GLY A 111 -6.78 6.55 -12.18
CA GLY A 111 -6.60 7.94 -11.75
C GLY A 111 -5.31 8.15 -10.96
N ALA A 112 -5.02 7.27 -10.00
CA ALA A 112 -3.80 7.32 -9.19
C ALA A 112 -2.54 7.13 -10.05
N GLU A 113 -2.56 6.23 -11.03
CA GLU A 113 -1.45 6.03 -11.97
C GLU A 113 -1.16 7.28 -12.80
N ARG A 114 -2.19 8.01 -13.25
CA ARG A 114 -2.03 9.27 -13.99
C ARG A 114 -1.39 10.35 -13.12
N VAL A 115 -1.87 10.52 -11.88
CA VAL A 115 -1.30 11.49 -10.93
C VAL A 115 0.15 11.14 -10.61
N ALA A 116 0.47 9.86 -10.42
CA ALA A 116 1.84 9.40 -10.21
C ALA A 116 2.73 9.68 -11.43
N ALA A 117 2.23 9.44 -12.65
CA ALA A 117 2.94 9.75 -13.88
C ALA A 117 3.20 11.26 -14.06
N GLU A 118 2.21 12.10 -13.74
CA GLU A 118 2.36 13.56 -13.74
C GLU A 118 3.39 14.04 -12.72
N ALA A 119 3.37 13.50 -11.49
CA ALA A 119 4.36 13.83 -10.46
C ALA A 119 5.79 13.47 -10.91
N ILE A 120 5.97 12.28 -11.51
CA ILE A 120 7.26 11.85 -12.07
C ILE A 120 7.68 12.76 -13.24
N ALA A 121 6.75 13.18 -14.10
CA ALA A 121 7.04 14.07 -15.21
C ALA A 121 7.49 15.46 -14.71
N VAL A 122 6.82 16.01 -13.69
CA VAL A 122 7.17 17.28 -13.05
C VAL A 122 8.56 17.18 -12.39
N GLU A 123 8.86 16.09 -11.70
CA GLU A 123 10.17 15.87 -11.09
C GLU A 123 11.28 15.75 -12.16
N ARG A 124 11.03 15.03 -13.25
CA ARG A 124 12.00 14.93 -14.35
C ARG A 124 12.22 16.29 -15.01
N ALA A 125 11.17 17.07 -15.21
CA ALA A 125 11.26 18.42 -15.76
C ALA A 125 12.05 19.35 -14.83
N SER A 126 11.84 19.28 -13.52
CA SER A 126 12.57 20.09 -12.54
C SER A 126 14.06 19.71 -12.48
N ARG A 127 14.38 18.40 -12.51
CA ARG A 127 15.77 17.90 -12.60
C ARG A 127 16.44 18.31 -13.91
N ALA A 128 15.74 18.22 -15.04
CA ALA A 128 16.26 18.66 -16.33
C ALA A 128 16.54 20.17 -16.34
N ALA A 129 15.63 20.98 -15.79
CA ALA A 129 15.84 22.42 -15.65
C ALA A 129 17.02 22.75 -14.72
N ALA A 130 17.20 22.01 -13.62
CA ALA A 130 18.36 22.15 -12.74
C ALA A 130 19.67 21.80 -13.45
N ALA A 131 19.70 20.71 -14.22
CA ALA A 131 20.87 20.32 -15.02
C ALA A 131 21.21 21.36 -16.10
N GLN A 132 20.21 21.91 -16.79
CA GLN A 132 20.42 22.99 -17.77
C GLN A 132 21.02 24.24 -17.11
N ARG A 133 20.53 24.63 -15.92
CA ARG A 133 21.11 25.76 -15.16
C ARG A 133 22.55 25.48 -14.75
N ALA A 134 22.85 24.28 -14.28
CA ALA A 134 24.22 23.89 -13.93
C ALA A 134 25.16 23.95 -15.15
N ASN A 135 24.71 23.44 -16.31
CA ASN A 135 25.47 23.51 -17.55
C ASN A 135 25.67 24.95 -18.03
N ALA A 136 24.65 25.81 -17.91
CA ALA A 136 24.76 27.22 -18.26
C ALA A 136 25.76 27.97 -17.35
N LEU A 137 25.72 27.70 -16.04
CA LEU A 137 26.69 28.26 -15.08
C LEU A 137 28.11 27.72 -15.35
N ALA A 138 28.26 26.43 -15.67
CA ALA A 138 29.54 25.84 -16.04
C ALA A 138 30.09 26.46 -17.34
N ALA A 139 29.24 26.66 -18.34
CA ALA A 139 29.62 27.34 -19.59
C ALA A 139 30.02 28.80 -19.34
N ALA A 140 29.27 29.53 -18.50
CA ALA A 140 29.55 30.93 -18.16
C ALA A 140 30.84 31.11 -17.36
N THR A 141 31.17 30.16 -16.49
CA THR A 141 32.40 30.16 -15.67
C THR A 141 33.60 29.59 -16.43
N SER A 142 33.38 28.79 -17.47
CA SER A 142 34.45 28.29 -18.33
C SER A 142 35.08 29.42 -19.14
N ARG A 143 36.30 29.83 -18.77
CA ARG A 143 37.11 30.69 -19.63
C ARG A 143 37.62 29.84 -20.80
N PRO A 144 37.44 30.27 -22.07
CA PRO A 144 37.99 29.52 -23.20
C PRO A 144 39.52 29.55 -23.12
N VAL A 145 40.12 28.45 -22.66
CA VAL A 145 41.57 28.28 -22.66
C VAL A 145 41.97 28.00 -24.11
N LEU A 146 42.38 29.06 -24.83
CA LEU A 146 42.97 28.90 -26.16
C LEU A 146 44.12 27.89 -26.08
N SER A 147 44.07 26.86 -26.92
CA SER A 147 45.11 25.84 -26.99
C SER A 147 46.50 26.47 -27.22
N PRO A 148 47.57 25.90 -26.65
CA PRO A 148 48.91 26.46 -26.75
C PRO A 148 49.35 26.64 -28.22
N GLN A 149 48.87 25.78 -29.12
CA GLN A 149 49.13 25.86 -30.56
C GLN A 149 48.46 27.08 -31.22
N ARG A 150 47.19 27.38 -30.90
CA ARG A 150 46.49 28.57 -31.43
C ARG A 150 47.13 29.86 -30.92
N ARG A 151 47.54 29.90 -29.65
CA ARG A 151 48.29 31.04 -29.08
C ARG A 151 49.61 31.29 -29.83
N ARG A 152 50.38 30.23 -30.12
CA ARG A 152 51.63 30.33 -30.89
C ARG A 152 51.40 30.82 -32.32
N ARG A 153 50.38 30.33 -33.02
CA ARG A 153 50.02 30.78 -34.38
C ARG A 153 49.66 32.27 -34.40
N LEU A 154 48.86 32.74 -33.45
CA LEU A 154 48.50 34.17 -33.32
C LEU A 154 49.71 35.06 -33.01
N ARG A 155 50.67 34.58 -32.20
CA ARG A 155 51.92 35.32 -31.94
C ARG A 155 52.78 35.40 -33.19
N ARG A 156 52.91 34.31 -33.94
CA ARG A 156 53.68 34.28 -35.20
C ARG A 156 53.06 35.17 -36.28
N SER A 157 51.74 35.13 -36.43
CA SER A 157 51.06 36.01 -37.40
C SER A 157 51.24 37.47 -37.03
N ARG A 158 51.09 37.85 -35.75
CA ARG A 158 51.36 39.21 -35.28
C ARG A 158 52.81 39.63 -35.52
N ALA A 159 53.78 38.77 -35.21
CA ALA A 159 55.20 39.06 -35.43
C ALA A 159 55.54 39.27 -36.92
N LEU A 160 54.97 38.45 -37.81
CA LEU A 160 55.13 38.60 -39.25
C LEU A 160 54.49 39.90 -39.76
N THR A 161 53.26 40.20 -39.34
CA THR A 161 52.58 41.44 -39.72
C THR A 161 53.31 42.68 -39.21
N THR A 162 53.89 42.65 -38.00
CA THR A 162 54.71 43.75 -37.49
C THR A 162 56.01 43.91 -38.27
N LEU A 163 56.65 42.81 -38.71
CA LEU A 163 57.84 42.88 -39.54
C LEU A 163 57.52 43.51 -40.90
N VAL A 164 56.41 43.11 -41.53
CA VAL A 164 55.92 43.70 -42.78
C VAL A 164 55.61 45.19 -42.61
N LEU A 165 55.02 45.58 -41.47
CA LEU A 165 54.77 47.00 -41.15
C LEU A 165 56.07 47.79 -41.06
N VAL A 166 57.07 47.29 -40.33
CA VAL A 166 58.38 47.95 -40.20
C VAL A 166 59.07 48.07 -41.56
N ALA A 167 59.08 47.01 -42.36
CA ALA A 167 59.64 47.03 -43.71
C ALA A 167 58.92 48.06 -44.61
N GLY A 168 57.59 48.14 -44.52
CA GLY A 168 56.80 49.15 -45.23
C GLY A 168 57.13 50.58 -44.80
N VAL A 169 57.30 50.84 -43.50
CA VAL A 169 57.69 52.16 -42.98
C VAL A 169 59.09 52.55 -43.43
N VAL A 170 60.05 51.62 -43.37
CA VAL A 170 61.43 51.86 -43.83
C VAL A 170 61.45 52.13 -45.34
N GLY A 171 60.69 51.36 -46.12
CA GLY A 171 60.54 51.58 -47.57
C GLY A 171 59.90 52.94 -47.90
N ALA A 172 58.87 53.34 -47.14
CA ALA A 172 58.25 54.65 -47.29
C ALA A 172 59.25 55.78 -46.97
N ALA A 173 59.98 55.68 -45.87
CA ALA A 173 60.99 56.68 -45.47
C ALA A 173 62.15 56.78 -46.47
N GLY A 174 62.65 55.64 -46.97
CA GLY A 174 63.70 55.58 -47.99
C GLY A 174 63.24 56.03 -49.38
N GLY A 175 61.94 55.92 -49.68
CA GLY A 175 61.35 56.39 -50.93
C GLY A 175 61.17 57.91 -51.02
N ILE A 176 61.14 58.62 -49.88
CA ILE A 176 61.02 60.09 -49.82
C ILE A 176 62.15 60.80 -50.59
N PRO A 177 63.45 60.52 -50.36
CA PRO A 177 64.51 61.17 -51.13
C PRO A 177 64.46 60.82 -52.62
N ALA A 178 64.07 59.61 -52.98
CA ALA A 178 63.91 59.20 -54.39
C ALA A 178 62.78 59.97 -55.10
N LEU A 179 61.69 60.26 -54.39
CA LEU A 179 60.59 61.09 -54.90
C LEU A 179 61.07 62.49 -55.30
N PHE A 180 61.90 63.13 -54.46
CA PHE A 180 62.42 64.47 -54.72
C PHE A 180 63.56 64.50 -55.75
N ALA A 181 64.40 63.47 -55.79
CA ALA A 181 65.56 63.43 -56.68
C ALA A 181 65.22 62.95 -58.11
N THR A 182 64.29 62.00 -58.24
CA THR A 182 64.01 61.31 -59.52
C THR A 182 62.56 61.45 -59.99
N GLY A 183 61.67 62.03 -59.17
CA GLY A 183 60.24 62.09 -59.45
C GLY A 183 59.52 60.72 -59.35
N ALA A 184 60.22 59.66 -58.95
CA ALA A 184 59.66 58.32 -58.84
C ALA A 184 58.74 58.20 -57.62
N TRP A 185 57.44 58.18 -57.86
CA TRP A 185 56.39 58.13 -56.83
C TRP A 185 55.84 56.72 -56.56
N ALA A 186 56.15 55.76 -57.43
CA ALA A 186 55.65 54.39 -57.31
C ALA A 186 56.09 53.70 -56.01
N LEU A 187 57.35 53.91 -55.60
CA LEU A 187 57.93 53.27 -54.41
C LEU A 187 57.30 53.77 -53.09
N PRO A 188 57.21 55.08 -52.80
CA PRO A 188 56.57 55.56 -51.58
C PRO A 188 55.07 55.25 -51.51
N VAL A 189 54.35 55.29 -52.65
CA VAL A 189 52.92 54.95 -52.69
C VAL A 189 52.68 53.46 -52.38
N LEU A 190 53.49 52.57 -52.95
CA LEU A 190 53.39 51.13 -52.70
C LEU A 190 53.72 50.80 -51.22
N SER A 191 54.77 51.41 -50.68
CA SER A 191 55.13 51.25 -49.26
C SER A 191 54.03 51.74 -48.32
N LEU A 192 53.38 52.88 -48.63
CA LEU A 192 52.26 53.40 -47.85
C LEU A 192 51.05 52.44 -47.89
N ALA A 193 50.73 51.86 -49.05
CA ALA A 193 49.65 50.87 -49.17
C ALA A 193 49.91 49.61 -48.32
N ILE A 194 51.16 49.13 -48.27
CA ILE A 194 51.58 48.00 -47.42
C ILE A 194 51.40 48.34 -45.94
N VAL A 195 51.76 49.56 -45.51
CA VAL A 195 51.58 50.02 -44.13
C VAL A 195 50.10 50.04 -43.73
N VAL A 196 49.22 50.57 -44.60
CA VAL A 196 47.77 50.61 -44.34
C VAL A 196 47.18 49.20 -44.24
N ALA A 197 47.56 48.28 -45.13
CA ALA A 197 47.12 46.89 -45.08
C ALA A 197 47.61 46.14 -43.83
N ALA A 198 48.85 46.40 -43.40
CA ALA A 198 49.40 45.84 -42.17
C ALA A 198 48.68 46.36 -40.91
N LEU A 199 48.35 47.65 -40.85
CA LEU A 199 47.56 48.23 -39.76
C LEU A 199 46.13 47.67 -39.73
N TRP A 200 45.50 47.50 -40.90
CA TRP A 200 44.16 46.92 -41.02
C TRP A 200 44.10 45.48 -40.51
N THR A 201 45.06 44.65 -40.93
CA THR A 201 45.16 43.25 -40.46
C THR A 201 45.44 43.18 -38.96
N LEU A 202 46.36 44.01 -38.44
CA LEU A 202 46.65 44.05 -37.00
C LEU A 202 45.41 44.47 -36.19
N GLY A 203 44.64 45.45 -36.67
CA GLY A 203 43.37 45.86 -36.07
C GLY A 203 42.31 44.74 -36.07
N ARG A 204 42.21 43.97 -37.16
CA ARG A 204 41.32 42.80 -37.24
C ARG A 204 41.73 41.68 -36.29
N LEU A 205 43.04 41.47 -36.11
CA LEU A 205 43.63 40.48 -35.17
C LEU A 205 43.62 40.95 -33.71
N ALA A 206 43.46 42.25 -33.46
CA ALA A 206 43.39 42.86 -32.14
C ALA A 206 41.95 43.01 -31.64
N ARG A 207 40.95 43.00 -32.53
CA ARG A 207 39.54 42.89 -32.11
C ARG A 207 39.41 41.65 -31.26
N PRO A 208 39.16 41.77 -29.94
CA PRO A 208 38.75 40.61 -29.19
C PRO A 208 37.54 40.06 -29.95
N ALA A 209 37.53 38.76 -30.23
CA ALA A 209 36.29 38.07 -30.46
C ALA A 209 35.54 38.17 -29.14
N ALA A 210 34.95 39.36 -28.90
CA ALA A 210 33.93 39.56 -27.92
C ALA A 210 32.77 38.73 -28.44
N ALA A 211 32.85 37.43 -28.14
CA ALA A 211 31.64 36.69 -27.85
C ALA A 211 30.97 37.56 -26.79
N HIS A 212 30.04 38.40 -27.22
CA HIS A 212 29.07 38.99 -26.33
C HIS A 212 28.51 37.78 -25.60
N PRO A 213 28.79 37.60 -24.30
CA PRO A 213 28.01 36.62 -23.57
C PRO A 213 26.56 37.06 -23.77
N PRO A 214 25.64 36.16 -24.19
CA PRO A 214 24.23 36.52 -24.17
C PRO A 214 23.95 37.05 -22.77
N ALA A 215 23.36 38.25 -22.70
CA ALA A 215 23.12 38.93 -21.44
C ALA A 215 22.54 37.93 -20.45
N SER A 216 23.27 37.63 -19.37
CA SER A 216 22.77 36.75 -18.32
C SER A 216 21.39 37.25 -17.92
N PRO A 217 20.34 36.42 -17.98
CA PRO A 217 19.03 36.84 -17.52
C PRO A 217 19.20 37.24 -16.05
N ARG A 218 19.00 38.52 -15.77
CA ARG A 218 18.93 39.01 -14.39
C ARG A 218 17.77 38.26 -13.76
N ILE A 219 18.08 37.34 -12.86
CA ILE A 219 17.07 36.74 -12.00
C ILE A 219 16.57 37.91 -11.13
N PRO A 220 15.31 38.35 -11.26
CA PRO A 220 14.76 39.24 -10.26
C PRO A 220 14.78 38.45 -8.95
N VAL A 221 15.72 38.77 -8.06
CA VAL A 221 15.61 38.39 -6.67
C VAL A 221 14.33 39.07 -6.22
N ALA A 222 13.26 38.31 -6.05
CA ALA A 222 12.04 38.86 -5.45
C ALA A 222 12.49 39.57 -4.17
N PRO A 223 12.20 40.87 -4.00
CA PRO A 223 12.53 41.54 -2.76
C PRO A 223 11.87 40.73 -1.65
N ALA A 224 12.67 40.23 -0.71
CA ALA A 224 12.13 39.72 0.54
C ALA A 224 11.28 40.85 1.09
N THR A 225 9.96 40.67 1.05
CA THR A 225 9.00 41.65 1.55
C THR A 225 9.35 41.89 3.00
N GLN A 226 9.99 43.03 3.27
CA GLN A 226 10.11 43.59 4.60
C GLN A 226 8.67 43.71 5.12
N ALA A 227 8.37 42.95 6.16
CA ALA A 227 7.15 43.18 6.92
C ALA A 227 7.16 44.64 7.38
N LEU A 228 6.02 45.29 7.12
CA LEU A 228 5.66 46.68 7.40
C LEU A 228 6.42 47.34 8.56
N TYR A 229 7.13 48.42 8.24
CA TYR A 229 7.85 49.31 9.17
C TYR A 229 6.86 50.29 9.82
N ASP A 230 6.85 50.37 11.15
CA ASP A 230 5.99 51.26 11.94
C ASP A 230 6.87 52.33 12.63
N ASP A 231 6.60 53.62 12.36
CA ASP A 231 7.50 54.76 12.57
C ASP A 231 7.48 55.34 14.01
N ALA A 232 6.84 54.68 14.98
CA ALA A 232 6.52 55.30 16.28
C ALA A 232 7.59 55.20 17.40
N GLN A 233 8.80 54.67 17.15
CA GLN A 233 9.76 54.35 18.24
C GLN A 233 11.15 55.03 18.13
N HIS A 234 11.24 56.22 17.55
CA HIS A 234 12.50 56.97 17.51
C HIS A 234 12.69 57.88 18.74
N ASP A 235 13.18 57.29 19.83
CA ASP A 235 14.19 57.91 20.71
C ASP A 235 14.80 56.83 21.61
N LEU A 236 16.15 56.79 21.66
CA LEU A 236 17.08 56.01 22.52
C LEU A 236 18.19 55.19 21.77
N PRO A 237 19.03 55.76 20.88
CA PRO A 237 20.05 54.99 20.15
C PRO A 237 21.47 54.92 20.80
N VAL A 238 21.63 55.21 22.10
CA VAL A 238 22.97 55.26 22.74
C VAL A 238 23.21 54.16 23.78
N GLN A 239 22.21 53.73 24.56
CA GLN A 239 22.43 52.69 25.57
C GLN A 239 22.46 51.26 25.02
N GLU A 240 21.77 50.97 23.90
CA GLU A 240 21.68 49.60 23.36
C GLU A 240 23.01 49.10 22.77
N ARG A 241 23.90 50.00 22.35
CA ARG A 241 25.24 49.63 21.83
C ARG A 241 26.16 49.05 22.91
N LEU A 242 25.96 49.43 24.18
CA LEU A 242 26.74 48.90 25.31
C LEU A 242 26.15 47.60 25.88
N ARG A 243 24.93 47.21 25.49
CA ARG A 243 24.32 45.89 25.77
C ARG A 243 24.72 44.80 24.76
N GLN A 244 25.63 45.10 23.83
CA GLN A 244 26.25 44.08 22.96
C GLN A 244 27.38 43.33 23.68
N SER A 245 27.19 42.94 24.94
CA SER A 245 28.16 42.16 25.70
C SER A 245 27.77 40.68 25.71
N TRP A 246 28.58 39.91 25.00
CA TRP A 246 28.75 38.46 25.10
C TRP A 246 27.50 37.59 24.93
N THR A 247 27.28 37.09 23.71
CA THR A 247 26.37 35.96 23.45
C THR A 247 27.16 34.65 23.54
N PRO A 248 26.81 33.72 24.45
CA PRO A 248 27.54 32.46 24.58
C PRO A 248 27.40 31.64 23.29
N ARG A 249 28.55 31.17 22.79
CA ARG A 249 28.62 30.30 21.61
C ARG A 249 27.84 29.02 21.92
N PRO A 250 26.81 28.65 21.15
CA PRO A 250 25.98 27.50 21.47
C PRO A 250 26.84 26.24 21.48
N LEU A 251 26.62 25.40 22.49
CA LEU A 251 27.29 24.10 22.62
C LEU A 251 27.07 23.31 21.32
N PRO A 252 28.11 22.66 20.76
CA PRO A 252 27.94 21.84 19.56
C PRO A 252 26.84 20.80 19.78
N LYS A 253 25.96 20.67 18.78
CA LYS A 253 24.83 19.72 18.85
C LYS A 253 25.38 18.31 19.11
N PRO A 254 24.75 17.55 20.03
CA PRO A 254 25.21 16.20 20.34
C PRO A 254 25.13 15.33 19.09
N LEU A 255 26.11 14.44 18.92
CA LEU A 255 26.35 13.72 17.67
C LEU A 255 25.11 12.96 17.16
N HIS A 256 24.24 12.45 18.03
CA HIS A 256 23.02 11.72 17.65
C HIS A 256 21.94 12.60 17.00
N LEU A 257 21.95 13.92 17.24
CA LEU A 257 21.08 14.90 16.58
C LEU A 257 21.72 15.49 15.31
N SER A 258 22.89 15.00 14.91
CA SER A 258 23.46 15.36 13.62
C SER A 258 22.64 14.73 12.49
N PRO A 259 22.47 15.42 11.35
CA PRO A 259 21.71 14.88 10.21
C PRO A 259 22.20 13.51 9.74
N GLY A 260 23.51 13.24 9.88
CA GLY A 260 24.13 11.97 9.47
C GLY A 260 23.71 10.78 10.34
N THR A 261 23.68 10.94 11.67
CA THR A 261 23.26 9.86 12.58
C THR A 261 21.77 9.60 12.54
N VAL A 262 20.94 10.64 12.33
CA VAL A 262 19.49 10.46 12.16
C VAL A 262 19.18 9.69 10.88
N ALA A 263 19.88 10.00 9.77
CA ALA A 263 19.74 9.25 8.53
C ALA A 263 20.20 7.78 8.69
N ALA A 264 21.29 7.54 9.41
CA ALA A 264 21.77 6.17 9.70
C ALA A 264 20.77 5.38 10.56
N ALA A 265 20.17 6.01 11.57
CA ALA A 265 19.14 5.39 12.40
C ALA A 265 17.86 5.08 11.60
N ALA A 266 17.49 5.93 10.65
CA ALA A 266 16.36 5.69 9.75
C ALA A 266 16.63 4.54 8.76
N MET A 267 17.86 4.41 8.24
CA MET A 267 18.23 3.26 7.41
C MET A 267 18.22 1.96 8.22
N ALA A 268 18.78 1.97 9.43
CA ALA A 268 18.77 0.80 10.31
C ALA A 268 17.35 0.34 10.68
N SER A 269 16.39 1.26 10.84
CA SER A 269 14.99 0.90 11.12
C SER A 269 14.29 0.29 9.90
N VAL A 270 14.61 0.74 8.69
CA VAL A 270 14.14 0.14 7.44
C VAL A 270 14.72 -1.27 7.28
N ASP A 271 16.03 -1.43 7.49
CA ASP A 271 16.70 -2.73 7.38
C ASP A 271 16.10 -3.73 8.38
N ALA A 272 15.93 -3.35 9.65
CA ALA A 272 15.26 -4.17 10.66
C ALA A 272 13.83 -4.57 10.24
N ALA A 273 13.06 -3.65 9.66
CA ALA A 273 11.73 -3.96 9.15
C ALA A 273 11.76 -4.96 7.97
N THR A 274 12.78 -4.88 7.10
CA THR A 274 12.94 -5.87 6.01
C THR A 274 13.36 -7.24 6.53
N GLU A 275 14.21 -7.30 7.55
CA GLU A 275 14.58 -8.56 8.20
C GLU A 275 13.38 -9.24 8.84
N LEU A 276 12.53 -8.48 9.55
CA LEU A 276 11.28 -9.00 10.12
C LEU A 276 10.32 -9.56 9.06
N ARG A 277 10.26 -8.96 7.87
CA ARG A 277 9.45 -9.51 6.76
C ARG A 277 10.05 -10.79 6.20
N ARG A 278 11.38 -10.86 6.07
CA ARG A 278 12.07 -12.07 5.59
C ARG A 278 11.89 -13.23 6.58
N THR A 279 12.01 -12.96 7.88
CA THR A 279 11.81 -13.99 8.91
C THR A 279 10.35 -14.44 8.96
N ALA A 280 9.39 -13.52 8.86
CA ALA A 280 7.97 -13.87 8.76
C ALA A 280 7.65 -14.73 7.53
N ALA A 281 8.16 -14.36 6.35
CA ALA A 281 7.98 -15.14 5.13
C ALA A 281 8.60 -16.54 5.23
N ARG A 282 9.76 -16.66 5.89
CA ARG A 282 10.38 -17.96 6.13
C ARG A 282 9.54 -18.82 7.07
N ALA A 283 9.01 -18.24 8.15
CA ALA A 283 8.14 -18.94 9.08
C ALA A 283 6.84 -19.41 8.42
N GLU A 284 6.25 -18.63 7.50
CA GLU A 284 5.09 -19.07 6.71
C GLU A 284 5.42 -20.23 5.78
N PHE A 285 6.59 -20.20 5.13
CA PHE A 285 7.03 -21.29 4.27
C PHE A 285 7.24 -22.58 5.07
N ASP A 286 7.86 -22.48 6.24
CA ASP A 286 8.09 -23.63 7.12
C ASP A 286 6.76 -24.20 7.68
N ARG A 287 5.77 -23.35 7.95
CA ARG A 287 4.41 -23.83 8.29
C ARG A 287 3.76 -24.58 7.13
N ARG A 288 3.82 -24.01 5.92
CA ARG A 288 3.26 -24.64 4.72
C ARG A 288 3.95 -25.96 4.36
N SER A 289 5.25 -26.09 4.61
CA SER A 289 5.97 -27.34 4.35
C SER A 289 5.61 -28.44 5.34
N VAL A 290 5.28 -28.09 6.58
CA VAL A 290 4.76 -29.04 7.59
C VAL A 290 3.32 -29.45 7.29
N GLU A 291 2.49 -28.52 6.82
CA GLU A 291 1.08 -28.78 6.49
C GLU A 291 0.91 -29.48 5.13
N ALA A 292 1.88 -29.35 4.22
CA ALA A 292 1.86 -30.01 2.92
C ALA A 292 1.94 -31.55 3.07
N PRO A 293 1.01 -32.32 2.47
CA PRO A 293 1.13 -33.77 2.41
C PRO A 293 2.43 -34.18 1.72
N PRO A 294 3.09 -35.27 2.15
CA PRO A 294 4.29 -35.76 1.47
C PRO A 294 3.97 -36.05 0.00
N PRO A 295 4.85 -35.66 -0.94
CA PRO A 295 4.62 -35.92 -2.35
C PRO A 295 4.50 -37.44 -2.59
N PRO A 296 3.60 -37.89 -3.48
CA PRO A 296 3.43 -39.31 -3.74
C PRO A 296 4.74 -39.88 -4.29
N VAL A 297 5.27 -40.90 -3.61
CA VAL A 297 6.47 -41.62 -4.05
C VAL A 297 6.17 -42.22 -5.43
N PRO A 298 6.92 -41.87 -6.49
CA PRO A 298 6.70 -42.45 -7.79
C PRO A 298 7.00 -43.96 -7.72
N LEU A 299 5.96 -44.78 -7.86
CA LEU A 299 6.11 -46.23 -7.97
C LEU A 299 6.89 -46.53 -9.25
N ARG A 300 8.12 -47.01 -9.10
CA ARG A 300 8.89 -47.57 -10.21
C ARG A 300 8.09 -48.75 -10.78
N PRO A 301 7.68 -48.72 -12.06
CA PRO A 301 7.00 -49.86 -12.64
C PRO A 301 7.94 -51.07 -12.59
N ARG A 302 7.53 -52.10 -11.85
CA ARG A 302 8.23 -53.39 -11.82
C ARG A 302 8.11 -54.00 -13.21
N PRO A 303 9.22 -54.34 -13.89
CA PRO A 303 9.14 -55.04 -15.16
C PRO A 303 8.40 -56.36 -14.93
N ALA A 304 7.44 -56.65 -15.81
CA ALA A 304 6.64 -57.88 -15.76
C ALA A 304 7.56 -59.07 -16.08
N GLU A 305 8.17 -59.61 -15.03
CA GLU A 305 8.86 -60.88 -15.09
C GLU A 305 7.78 -61.97 -15.20
N ALA A 306 7.80 -62.67 -16.34
CA ALA A 306 6.90 -63.76 -16.64
C ALA A 306 6.88 -64.76 -15.49
N ILE A 307 5.68 -65.15 -15.08
CA ILE A 307 5.43 -66.17 -14.06
C ILE A 307 5.96 -67.50 -14.60
N ALA A 308 7.25 -67.76 -14.39
CA ALA A 308 7.82 -69.08 -14.47
C ALA A 308 7.44 -69.80 -13.17
N ALA A 309 6.70 -70.90 -13.31
CA ALA A 309 6.27 -71.75 -12.22
C ALA A 309 7.45 -72.11 -11.31
N ALA A 310 7.41 -71.61 -10.07
CA ALA A 310 8.30 -72.06 -9.01
C ALA A 310 7.76 -73.38 -8.42
N PRO A 311 8.65 -74.32 -8.05
CA PRO A 311 8.27 -75.67 -7.66
C PRO A 311 7.58 -75.68 -6.30
N THR A 312 6.56 -76.52 -6.17
CA THR A 312 5.84 -76.79 -4.92
C THR A 312 6.75 -77.53 -3.94
N VAL A 313 7.33 -76.78 -2.99
CA VAL A 313 7.94 -77.35 -1.78
C VAL A 313 6.86 -77.33 -0.69
N PRO A 314 6.58 -78.45 0.00
CA PRO A 314 5.60 -78.44 1.08
C PRO A 314 6.21 -77.73 2.29
N VAL A 315 5.77 -76.49 2.53
CA VAL A 315 6.13 -75.74 3.74
C VAL A 315 5.15 -76.14 4.84
N SER A 316 5.66 -76.85 5.84
CA SER A 316 4.99 -77.10 7.12
C SER A 316 4.50 -75.77 7.71
N ALA A 317 3.20 -75.66 7.95
CA ALA A 317 2.57 -74.50 8.56
C ALA A 317 2.83 -74.47 10.08
N GLY A 318 4.05 -74.11 10.47
CA GLY A 318 4.31 -73.59 11.81
C GLY A 318 3.69 -72.19 11.95
N PRO A 319 3.17 -71.81 13.13
CA PRO A 319 2.56 -70.50 13.30
C PRO A 319 3.59 -69.40 13.02
N SER A 320 3.27 -68.51 12.07
CA SER A 320 4.16 -67.40 11.73
C SER A 320 4.27 -66.43 12.90
N ARG A 321 5.45 -65.82 13.11
CA ARG A 321 5.74 -64.86 14.19
C ARG A 321 4.78 -63.66 14.23
N TYR A 322 4.06 -63.42 13.15
CA TYR A 322 3.12 -62.32 12.98
C TYR A 322 1.70 -62.69 13.41
N ALA A 323 1.40 -63.98 13.65
CA ALA A 323 0.10 -64.42 14.13
C ALA A 323 -0.23 -63.93 15.55
N THR A 324 0.79 -63.55 16.33
CA THR A 324 0.64 -63.05 17.72
C THR A 324 0.69 -61.52 17.81
N MET A 325 0.99 -60.80 16.72
CA MET A 325 1.08 -59.35 16.72
C MET A 325 -0.33 -58.74 16.59
N GLY A 326 -1.01 -58.56 17.72
CA GLY A 326 -2.37 -57.97 17.80
C GLY A 326 -3.25 -58.62 18.85
N ILE A 327 -2.84 -59.76 19.40
CA ILE A 327 -3.44 -60.35 20.59
C ILE A 327 -2.75 -59.68 21.78
N VAL A 328 -3.44 -58.77 22.45
CA VAL A 328 -3.06 -58.37 23.80
C VAL A 328 -3.35 -59.59 24.66
N GLU A 329 -2.32 -60.31 25.10
CA GLU A 329 -2.46 -61.29 26.18
C GLU A 329 -3.09 -60.53 27.35
N THR A 330 -4.39 -60.74 27.56
CA THR A 330 -5.03 -60.30 28.78
C THR A 330 -4.37 -61.09 29.88
N ASP A 331 -3.46 -60.45 30.60
CA ASP A 331 -2.90 -60.95 31.85
C ASP A 331 -4.05 -61.60 32.61
N ALA A 332 -3.88 -62.90 32.86
CA ALA A 332 -4.69 -63.71 33.74
C ALA A 332 -4.62 -63.08 35.14
N HIS A 333 -5.38 -62.01 35.33
CA HIS A 333 -5.86 -61.61 36.62
C HIS A 333 -6.72 -62.78 37.06
N ASP A 334 -6.25 -63.45 38.11
CA ASP A 334 -6.96 -64.47 38.86
C ASP A 334 -8.35 -63.90 39.22
N ALA A 335 -9.30 -64.10 38.32
CA ALA A 335 -10.66 -63.62 38.46
C ALA A 335 -11.24 -64.45 39.59
N LEU A 336 -11.20 -63.86 40.78
CA LEU A 336 -11.68 -64.44 42.03
C LEU A 336 -12.97 -65.22 41.75
N ASP A 337 -12.93 -66.55 41.87
CA ASP A 337 -14.07 -67.43 41.60
C ASP A 337 -15.18 -67.14 42.62
N LEU A 338 -16.08 -66.22 42.27
CA LEU A 338 -17.17 -65.74 43.10
C LEU A 338 -18.08 -66.90 43.56
N ASP A 339 -18.19 -67.94 42.74
CA ASP A 339 -19.02 -69.11 43.06
C ASP A 339 -18.39 -69.96 44.16
N ALA A 340 -17.06 -70.08 44.19
CA ALA A 340 -16.36 -70.72 45.31
C ALA A 340 -16.55 -69.94 46.61
N VAL A 341 -16.49 -68.60 46.56
CA VAL A 341 -16.68 -67.73 47.73
C VAL A 341 -18.12 -67.81 48.25
N LEU A 342 -19.13 -67.79 47.37
CA LEU A 342 -20.54 -67.88 47.77
C LEU A 342 -20.94 -69.28 48.26
N ARG A 343 -20.28 -70.33 47.78
CA ARG A 343 -20.47 -71.71 48.28
C ARG A 343 -19.91 -71.87 49.69
N ARG A 344 -18.74 -71.27 49.97
CA ARG A 344 -18.11 -71.26 51.29
C ARG A 344 -18.94 -70.50 52.32
N ARG A 345 -19.58 -69.39 51.91
CA ARG A 345 -20.50 -68.63 52.76
C ARG A 345 -21.78 -69.40 53.10
N ARG A 346 -22.35 -70.12 52.14
CA ARG A 346 -23.55 -70.95 52.37
C ARG A 346 -23.30 -72.15 53.28
N ALA A 347 -22.08 -72.68 53.31
CA ALA A 347 -21.71 -73.78 54.21
C ALA A 347 -21.42 -73.32 55.66
N ALA A 348 -21.30 -72.02 55.90
CA ALA A 348 -21.01 -71.43 57.21
C ALA A 348 -22.22 -70.71 57.85
N SER A 349 -23.42 -70.90 57.28
CA SER A 349 -24.71 -70.41 57.81
C SER A 349 -25.56 -71.61 58.22
#